data_AF-A0A0J8G5Q1-F1
#
_entry.id   AF-A0A0J8G5Q1-F1
#
_cell.length_a   1.000
_cell.length_b   1.000
_cell.length_c   1.000
_cell.angle_alpha   90.00
_cell.angle_beta   90.00
_cell.angle_gamma   90.00
#
_symmetry.space_group_name_H-M   'P 1'
#
loop_
_entity.id
_entity.type
_entity.pdbx_description
1 polymer ?
#
loop_
_entity_poly.entity_id
_entity_poly.type
_entity_poly.pdbx_seq_one_letter_code
_entity_poly.pdbx_strand_id
1 'polypeptide(L)' 'MKKKISALFIALTLLFGNSVVTISADAHSGRTDSRGGHRDNKNKSGLGSYHYHHGYGPHLHKNGKCPYKKK' A
#
# COMPACT_ATOMS: atom_id res chain seq x y z
N MET A 1 -21.45 -0.10 40.42
CA MET A 1 -20.15 0.61 40.23
C MET A 1 -19.32 -0.01 39.11
N LYS A 2 -19.13 -1.33 39.04
CA LYS A 2 -18.35 -2.03 37.98
C LYS A 2 -18.74 -1.65 36.53
N LYS A 3 -20.04 -1.62 36.21
CA LYS A 3 -20.54 -1.20 34.89
C LYS A 3 -20.21 0.26 34.53
N LYS A 4 -20.22 1.16 35.53
CA LYS A 4 -19.85 2.57 35.35
C LYS A 4 -18.34 2.72 35.12
N ILE A 5 -17.52 1.92 35.80
CA ILE A 5 -16.06 1.89 35.62
C ILE A 5 -15.72 1.32 34.23
N SER A 6 -16.34 0.23 33.80
CA SER A 6 -16.16 -0.28 32.43
C SER A 6 -16.60 0.73 31.37
N ALA A 7 -17.74 1.40 31.56
CA ALA A 7 -18.19 2.45 30.65
C ALA A 7 -17.20 3.62 30.59
N LEU A 8 -16.64 4.03 31.74
CA LEU A 8 -15.63 5.08 31.81
C LEU A 8 -14.33 4.66 31.11
N PHE A 9 -13.90 3.41 31.27
CA PHE A 9 -12.70 2.88 30.62
C PHE A 9 -12.87 2.81 29.11
N ILE A 10 -14.02 2.33 28.62
CA ILE A 10 -14.34 2.32 27.17
C ILE A 10 -14.38 3.74 26.62
N ALA A 11 -15.04 4.66 27.31
CA ALA A 11 -15.07 6.06 26.93
C ALA A 11 -13.66 6.66 26.84
N LEU A 12 -12.79 6.35 27.80
CA LEU A 12 -11.41 6.82 27.81
C LEU A 12 -10.60 6.24 26.63
N THR A 13 -10.74 4.95 26.32
CA THR A 13 -10.06 4.35 25.17
C THR A 13 -10.54 4.90 23.82
N LEU A 14 -11.81 5.27 23.69
CA LEU A 14 -12.32 5.90 22.47
C LEU A 14 -11.82 7.35 22.30
N LEU A 15 -11.64 8.07 23.41
CA LEU A 15 -11.14 9.44 23.40
C LEU A 15 -9.64 9.52 23.10
N PHE A 16 -8.84 8.55 23.55
CA PHE A 16 -7.38 8.62 23.48
C PHE A 16 -6.71 7.50 22.67
N GLY A 17 -7.42 6.44 22.29
CA GLY A 17 -6.85 5.25 21.64
C GLY A 17 -6.28 5.49 20.24
N ASN A 18 -6.88 6.41 19.48
CA ASN A 18 -6.41 6.74 18.13
C ASN A 18 -5.10 7.54 18.12
N SER A 19 -4.75 8.17 19.24
CA SER A 19 -3.56 9.02 19.37
C SER A 19 -2.28 8.23 19.70
N VAL A 20 -2.42 6.95 20.08
CA VAL A 20 -1.30 6.09 20.50
C VAL A 20 -0.82 5.16 19.38
N VAL A 21 -1.66 4.93 18.35
CA VAL A 21 -1.35 4.01 17.25
C VAL A 21 -1.20 4.79 15.94
N THR A 22 0.03 5.12 15.55
CA THR A 22 0.32 5.62 14.21
C THR A 22 0.34 4.44 13.23
N ILE A 23 -0.74 4.28 12.46
CA ILE A 23 -0.76 3.32 11.33
C ILE A 23 -0.20 4.03 10.10
N SER A 24 1.07 3.77 9.79
CA SER A 24 1.69 4.25 8.55
C SER A 24 1.31 3.32 7.39
N ALA A 25 0.38 3.76 6.54
CA ALA A 25 0.18 3.17 5.23
C ALA A 25 1.08 3.90 4.22
N ASP A 26 2.19 3.28 3.81
CA ASP A 26 3.05 3.83 2.75
C ASP A 26 2.43 3.49 1.39
N ALA A 27 1.73 4.46 0.80
CA ALA A 27 1.37 4.39 -0.61
C ALA A 27 2.58 4.88 -1.41
N HIS A 28 3.18 3.98 -2.20
CA HIS A 28 4.27 4.36 -3.08
C HIS A 28 3.80 5.47 -4.05
N SER A 29 4.60 6.54 -4.15
CA SER A 29 4.31 7.60 -5.09
C SER A 29 4.48 7.10 -6.53
N GLY A 30 3.45 7.27 -7.33
CA GLY A 30 3.51 7.09 -8.79
C GLY A 30 2.17 6.65 -9.33
N ARG A 31 1.64 7.44 -10.26
CA ARG A 31 0.36 7.15 -10.90
C ARG A 31 0.56 5.98 -11.85
N THR A 32 -0.32 4.98 -11.77
CA THR A 32 -0.46 4.02 -12.85
C THR A 32 -1.01 4.77 -14.06
N ASP A 33 -0.32 4.70 -15.19
CA ASP A 33 -0.77 5.36 -16.42
C ASP A 33 -1.94 4.60 -17.06
N SER A 34 -2.50 5.18 -18.12
CA SER A 34 -3.64 4.59 -18.84
C SER A 34 -3.33 3.24 -19.49
N ARG A 35 -2.07 2.81 -19.54
CA ARG A 35 -1.62 1.53 -20.09
C ARG A 35 -1.33 0.50 -18.98
N GLY A 36 -1.55 0.84 -17.71
CA GLY A 36 -1.30 -0.04 -16.56
C GLY A 36 0.15 -0.04 -16.06
N GLY A 37 0.98 0.89 -16.55
CA GLY A 37 2.37 1.02 -16.15
C GLY A 37 2.59 2.04 -15.03
N HIS A 38 3.55 1.79 -14.16
CA HIS A 38 3.97 2.66 -13.07
C HIS A 38 5.44 3.06 -13.25
N ARG A 39 5.70 4.36 -13.11
CA ARG A 39 7.04 4.93 -13.23
C ARG A 39 7.69 5.00 -11.85
N ASP A 40 8.71 4.18 -11.64
CA ASP A 40 9.50 4.12 -10.41
C ASP A 40 10.82 4.89 -10.58
N ASN A 41 10.76 6.21 -10.43
CA ASN A 41 11.90 7.10 -10.69
C ASN A 41 13.13 6.81 -9.80
N LYS A 42 12.95 6.17 -8.64
CA LYS A 42 14.03 5.84 -7.71
C LYS A 42 14.38 4.35 -7.71
N ASN A 43 13.77 3.55 -8.59
CA ASN A 43 13.91 2.10 -8.64
C ASN A 43 13.73 1.43 -7.26
N LYS A 44 12.79 1.92 -6.44
CA LYS A 44 12.53 1.34 -5.11
C LYS A 44 12.09 -0.12 -5.20
N SER A 45 11.43 -0.49 -6.29
CA SER A 45 10.97 -1.86 -6.56
C SER A 45 12.08 -2.82 -6.98
N GLY A 46 13.24 -2.31 -7.41
CA GLY A 46 14.27 -3.11 -8.09
C GLY A 46 13.90 -3.54 -9.52
N LEU A 47 12.74 -3.10 -10.03
CA LEU A 47 12.20 -3.45 -11.34
C LEU A 47 12.54 -2.44 -12.46
N GLY A 48 13.48 -1.54 -12.20
CA GLY A 48 13.85 -0.45 -13.10
C GLY A 48 12.88 0.73 -13.04
N SER A 49 13.07 1.69 -13.95
CA SER A 49 12.39 2.99 -13.92
C SER A 49 10.91 2.94 -14.31
N TYR A 50 10.43 1.84 -14.90
CA TYR A 50 9.05 1.67 -15.34
C TYR A 50 8.67 0.18 -15.36
N HIS A 51 7.57 -0.17 -14.70
CA HIS A 51 7.07 -1.55 -14.65
C HIS A 51 5.54 -1.57 -14.69
N TYR A 52 4.94 -2.68 -15.11
CA TYR A 52 3.49 -2.79 -15.19
C TYR A 52 2.91 -3.47 -13.97
N HIS A 53 1.81 -2.91 -13.48
CA HIS A 53 0.95 -3.62 -12.54
C HIS A 53 -0.09 -4.40 -13.31
N HIS A 54 -0.08 -5.70 -13.11
CA HIS A 54 -1.18 -6.57 -13.50
C HIS A 54 -1.43 -7.54 -12.35
N GLY A 55 -2.49 -8.35 -12.37
CA GLY A 55 -2.90 -9.21 -11.25
C GLY A 55 -1.89 -10.33 -10.85
N TYR A 56 -0.65 -10.24 -11.31
CA TYR A 56 0.47 -11.10 -10.93
C TYR A 56 1.44 -10.27 -10.07
N GLY A 57 2.20 -10.90 -9.18
CA GLY A 57 3.16 -10.18 -8.31
C GLY A 57 4.15 -9.30 -9.09
N PRO A 58 4.88 -8.37 -8.44
CA PRO A 58 5.77 -7.43 -9.11
C PRO A 58 6.86 -8.13 -9.94
N HIS A 59 7.03 -7.77 -11.22
CA HIS A 59 8.06 -8.37 -12.08
C HIS A 59 8.40 -7.45 -13.28
N LEU A 60 9.51 -7.77 -13.93
CA LEU A 60 10.07 -7.01 -15.04
C LEU A 60 9.39 -7.30 -16.38
N HIS A 61 9.16 -6.24 -17.17
CA HIS A 61 8.67 -6.34 -18.55
C HIS A 61 9.82 -6.07 -19.51
N LYS A 62 10.61 -7.10 -19.84
CA LYS A 62 11.68 -6.96 -20.83
C LYS A 62 11.07 -6.54 -22.18
N ASN A 63 11.54 -5.41 -22.73
CA ASN A 63 11.03 -4.80 -23.97
C ASN A 63 9.51 -4.53 -23.96
N GLY A 64 8.94 -4.20 -22.80
CA GLY A 64 7.50 -3.94 -22.66
C GLY A 64 6.61 -5.18 -22.79
N LYS A 65 7.20 -6.39 -22.78
CA LYS A 65 6.45 -7.66 -22.81
C LYS A 65 6.37 -8.25 -21.41
N CYS A 66 5.14 -8.54 -20.99
CA CYS A 66 4.86 -9.26 -19.76
C CYS A 66 5.37 -10.73 -19.88
N PRO A 67 6.20 -11.23 -18.96
CA PRO A 67 6.66 -12.62 -18.96
C PRO A 67 5.54 -13.62 -18.63
N TYR A 68 4.46 -13.17 -17.98
CA TYR A 68 3.28 -14.00 -17.68
C TYR A 68 2.21 -13.94 -18.78
N LYS A 69 2.32 -13.01 -19.72
CA LYS A 69 1.43 -12.95 -20.89
C LYS A 69 1.93 -14.02 -21.87
N LYS A 70 1.20 -15.13 -21.96
CA LYS A 70 1.41 -16.13 -23.02
C LYS A 70 1.41 -15.41 -24.38
N LYS A 71 2.32 -15.80 -25.27
CA LYS A 71 2.39 -15.26 -26.64
C LYS A 71 1.06 -15.48 -27.36
#